data_AF-A0A961VC93-F1
#
_entry.id   AF-A0A961VC93-F1
#
_cell.length_a   1.000
_cell.length_b   1.000
_cell.length_c   1.000
_cell.angle_alpha   90.00
_cell.angle_beta   90.00
_cell.angle_gamma   90.00
#
_symmetry.space_group_name_H-M   'P 1'
#
loop_
_entity.id
_entity.type
_entity.pdbx_description
1 polymer ?
#
loop_
_entity_poly.entity_id
_entity_poly.type
_entity_poly.pdbx_seq_one_letter_code
_entity_poly.pdbx_strand_id
1 'polypeptide(L)'
;MTSSVRAENAAFSALIPALAPPPSNQALAEIPDPGRKLLALRSYIRMGTRLASRWSWTDAEIAAFQGSPEQLALQAEIDAVSAHFADANPGYEIYVHATVRSLDTQIKRWNANDSVGTAAAELLAAFEDRFGSEDGQPGAIDPAALKTWLTRFKLSRRPNLAAPGLTLHGRASAIDFQIMKDGRIVAGANSKQIDTVWRAEKWDEKLKASMDAAGPSFTGPLTSPDEPWHYNYKPKPVAKEDAVASTLPEAVRTPADPPPVASPPVPLPIPAQVPLPLPRPRYP
;
A
#
# COMPACT_ATOMS: atom_id res chain seq x y z
N MET A 1 34.89 10.57 1.50
CA MET A 1 34.26 9.49 2.27
C MET A 1 35.37 8.58 2.77
N THR A 2 35.59 8.53 4.08
CA THR A 2 36.70 7.81 4.75
C THR A 2 36.43 6.31 4.82
N SER A 3 37.49 5.49 4.88
CA SER A 3 37.41 4.02 4.87
C SER A 3 36.58 3.42 6.02
N SER A 4 36.44 4.07 7.18
CA SER A 4 35.67 3.50 8.31
C SER A 4 34.16 3.53 8.07
N VAL A 5 33.62 4.63 7.53
CA VAL A 5 32.19 4.73 7.11
C VAL A 5 31.82 3.62 6.12
N ARG A 6 32.76 3.20 5.25
CA ARG A 6 32.52 2.12 4.28
C ARG A 6 32.50 0.73 4.92
N ALA A 7 33.33 0.50 5.95
CA ALA A 7 33.39 -0.76 6.69
C ALA A 7 32.20 -0.93 7.64
N GLU A 8 31.78 0.16 8.31
CA GLU A 8 30.61 0.20 9.18
C GLU A 8 29.30 -0.05 8.40
N ASN A 9 29.20 0.52 7.19
CA ASN A 9 28.10 0.24 6.26
C ASN A 9 28.04 -1.23 5.82
N ALA A 10 29.17 -1.92 5.74
CA ALA A 10 29.23 -3.35 5.41
C ALA A 10 28.78 -4.20 6.61
N ALA A 11 29.14 -3.82 7.85
CA ALA A 11 28.70 -4.49 9.08
C ALA A 11 27.18 -4.53 9.21
N PHE A 12 26.58 -3.35 9.12
CA PHE A 12 25.15 -3.20 9.24
C PHE A 12 24.42 -3.97 8.13
N SER A 13 24.89 -3.86 6.89
CA SER A 13 24.29 -4.58 5.75
C SER A 13 24.30 -6.10 5.93
N ALA A 14 25.33 -6.67 6.58
CA ALA A 14 25.42 -8.10 6.85
C ALA A 14 24.41 -8.59 7.91
N LEU A 15 23.95 -7.71 8.82
CA LEU A 15 22.99 -8.05 9.87
C LEU A 15 21.53 -8.00 9.38
N ILE A 16 21.27 -7.34 8.25
CA ILE A 16 19.91 -7.16 7.73
C ILE A 16 19.19 -8.48 7.48
N PRO A 17 19.76 -9.50 6.82
CA PRO A 17 19.06 -10.77 6.60
C PRO A 17 18.64 -11.48 7.89
N ALA A 18 19.39 -11.30 8.98
CA ALA A 18 19.07 -11.89 10.28
C ALA A 18 17.97 -11.12 11.05
N LEU A 19 17.78 -9.84 10.74
CA LEU A 19 16.88 -8.94 11.48
C LEU A 19 15.60 -8.60 10.74
N ALA A 20 15.64 -8.55 9.41
CA ALA A 20 14.58 -8.05 8.57
C ALA A 20 13.45 -9.08 8.45
N PRO A 21 12.26 -8.82 9.04
CA PRO A 21 11.13 -9.70 8.85
C PRO A 21 10.67 -9.64 7.37
N PRO A 22 10.40 -10.77 6.72
CA PRO A 22 9.82 -10.75 5.37
C PRO A 22 8.48 -9.99 5.35
N PRO A 23 8.17 -9.24 4.28
CA PRO A 23 8.94 -9.08 3.03
C PRO A 23 9.88 -7.85 3.01
N SER A 24 10.27 -7.30 4.17
CA SER A 24 10.98 -6.01 4.23
C SER A 24 12.33 -5.93 3.50
N ASN A 25 12.96 -7.06 3.20
CA ASN A 25 14.20 -7.14 2.45
C ASN A 25 14.15 -6.37 1.13
N GLN A 26 13.00 -6.37 0.45
CA GLN A 26 12.82 -5.65 -0.80
C GLN A 26 13.04 -4.14 -0.63
N ALA A 27 12.32 -3.51 0.31
CA ALA A 27 12.46 -2.09 0.56
C ALA A 27 13.86 -1.74 1.09
N LEU A 28 14.43 -2.59 1.96
CA LEU A 28 15.76 -2.37 2.53
C LEU A 28 16.88 -2.44 1.48
N ALA A 29 16.70 -3.20 0.40
CA ALA A 29 17.64 -3.24 -0.71
C ALA A 29 17.68 -1.91 -1.49
N GLU A 30 16.55 -1.20 -1.58
CA GLU A 30 16.40 0.04 -2.35
C GLU A 30 16.61 1.33 -1.55
N ILE A 31 16.92 1.24 -0.26
CA ILE A 31 17.27 2.39 0.59
C ILE A 31 18.80 2.48 0.64
N PRO A 32 19.47 3.38 -0.10
CA PRO A 32 20.93 3.41 -0.13
C PRO A 32 21.53 3.98 1.15
N ASP A 33 20.86 4.94 1.78
CA ASP A 33 21.35 5.62 2.99
C ASP A 33 21.28 4.68 4.23
N PRO A 34 22.40 4.46 4.93
CA PRO A 34 22.45 3.54 6.08
C PRO A 34 21.52 3.93 7.22
N GLY A 35 21.43 5.22 7.57
CA GLY A 35 20.56 5.71 8.64
C GLY A 35 19.09 5.53 8.29
N ARG A 36 18.70 5.84 7.05
CA ARG A 36 17.33 5.64 6.55
C ARG A 36 16.97 4.16 6.53
N LYS A 37 17.93 3.30 6.18
CA LYS A 37 17.75 1.84 6.17
C LYS A 37 17.59 1.30 7.59
N LEU A 38 18.39 1.76 8.55
CA LEU A 38 18.28 1.43 9.96
C LEU A 38 16.92 1.88 10.56
N LEU A 39 16.47 3.07 10.19
CA LEU A 39 15.18 3.62 10.60
C LEU A 39 13.98 2.84 10.03
N ALA A 40 14.08 2.39 8.77
CA ALA A 40 13.09 1.51 8.17
C ALA A 40 13.08 0.13 8.85
N LEU A 41 14.25 -0.50 9.01
CA LEU A 41 14.41 -1.78 9.70
C LEU A 41 13.82 -1.75 11.11
N ARG A 42 14.08 -0.68 11.87
CA ARG A 42 13.47 -0.46 13.18
C ARG A 42 11.93 -0.53 13.12
N SER A 43 11.33 0.09 12.12
CA SER A 43 9.88 0.10 11.94
C SER A 43 9.35 -1.30 11.62
N TYR A 44 10.06 -2.06 10.79
CA TYR A 44 9.70 -3.43 10.43
C TYR A 44 9.81 -4.41 11.60
N ILE A 45 10.90 -4.33 12.38
CA ILE A 45 11.08 -5.12 13.61
C ILE A 45 9.93 -4.86 14.59
N ARG A 46 9.53 -3.60 14.76
CA ARG A 46 8.40 -3.23 15.64
C ARG A 46 7.06 -3.73 15.14
N MET A 47 6.88 -3.88 13.83
CA MET A 47 5.66 -4.45 13.25
C MET A 47 5.62 -5.98 13.41
N GLY A 48 6.80 -6.62 13.36
CA GLY A 48 6.93 -8.06 13.57
C GLY A 48 6.09 -8.87 12.57
N THR A 49 5.38 -9.88 13.09
CA THR A 49 4.54 -10.79 12.28
C THR A 49 3.39 -10.10 11.56
N ARG A 50 3.00 -8.89 11.97
CA ARG A 50 1.94 -8.10 11.32
C ARG A 50 2.42 -7.45 10.02
N LEU A 51 3.72 -7.48 9.72
CA LEU A 51 4.28 -6.78 8.56
C LEU A 51 3.65 -7.23 7.25
N ALA A 52 3.61 -8.54 6.99
CA ALA A 52 3.12 -9.10 5.74
C ALA A 52 1.67 -8.68 5.43
N SER A 53 0.81 -8.59 6.47
CA SER A 53 -0.58 -8.16 6.32
C SER A 53 -0.75 -6.69 5.93
N ARG A 54 0.27 -5.85 6.13
CA ARG A 54 0.25 -4.42 5.81
C ARG A 54 1.10 -4.05 4.60
N TRP A 55 1.86 -5.02 4.08
CA TRP A 55 2.87 -4.78 3.06
C TRP A 55 2.25 -4.26 1.77
N SER A 56 2.74 -3.13 1.27
CA SER A 56 2.23 -2.55 0.02
C SER A 56 2.74 -3.30 -1.22
N TRP A 57 1.90 -3.40 -2.25
CA TRP A 57 2.28 -3.84 -3.57
C TRP A 57 3.25 -2.88 -4.24
N THR A 58 4.13 -3.45 -5.05
CA THR A 58 4.95 -2.76 -6.06
C THR A 58 4.12 -2.24 -7.22
N ASP A 59 4.70 -1.37 -8.04
CA ASP A 59 4.13 -0.96 -9.33
C ASP A 59 3.83 -2.19 -10.22
N ALA A 60 4.70 -3.21 -10.20
CA ALA A 60 4.52 -4.44 -10.96
C ALA A 60 3.35 -5.29 -10.45
N GLU A 61 3.20 -5.45 -9.13
CA GLU A 61 2.05 -6.14 -8.53
C GLU A 61 0.75 -5.38 -8.77
N ILE A 62 0.78 -4.04 -8.74
CA ILE A 62 -0.38 -3.21 -9.11
C ILE A 62 -0.76 -3.43 -10.58
N ALA A 63 0.23 -3.45 -11.48
CA ALA A 63 0.00 -3.72 -12.90
C ALA A 63 -0.56 -5.13 -13.12
N ALA A 64 -0.07 -6.13 -12.40
CA ALA A 64 -0.59 -7.50 -12.47
C ALA A 64 -2.02 -7.61 -11.90
N PHE A 65 -2.37 -6.78 -10.91
CA PHE A 65 -3.72 -6.72 -10.36
C PHE A 65 -4.70 -6.06 -11.34
N GLN A 66 -4.26 -5.12 -12.17
CA GLN A 66 -5.13 -4.48 -13.16
C GLN A 66 -5.64 -5.51 -14.19
N GLY A 67 -6.96 -5.60 -14.34
CA GLY A 67 -7.65 -6.57 -15.19
C GLY A 67 -7.72 -7.98 -14.60
N SER A 68 -7.19 -8.22 -13.40
CA SER A 68 -7.27 -9.53 -12.75
C SER A 68 -8.70 -9.88 -12.31
N PRO A 69 -9.06 -11.17 -12.19
CA PRO A 69 -10.33 -11.58 -11.60
C PRO A 69 -10.55 -10.98 -10.21
N GLU A 70 -9.50 -10.84 -9.41
CA GLU A 70 -9.56 -10.23 -8.08
C GLU A 70 -9.93 -8.74 -8.13
N GLN A 71 -9.41 -7.99 -9.11
CA GLN A 71 -9.76 -6.59 -9.31
C GLN A 71 -11.19 -6.45 -9.84
N LEU A 72 -11.62 -7.31 -10.76
CA LEU A 72 -13.00 -7.33 -11.25
C LEU A 72 -13.99 -7.64 -10.13
N ALA A 73 -13.65 -8.57 -9.23
CA ALA A 73 -14.45 -8.87 -8.05
C ALA A 73 -14.53 -7.68 -7.09
N LEU A 74 -13.41 -6.99 -6.81
CA LEU A 74 -13.40 -5.76 -6.02
C LEU A 74 -14.28 -4.68 -6.67
N GLN A 75 -14.16 -4.49 -7.99
CA GLN A 75 -14.95 -3.48 -8.70
C GLN A 75 -16.45 -3.79 -8.62
N ALA A 76 -16.86 -5.05 -8.78
CA ALA A 76 -18.26 -5.44 -8.64
C ALA A 76 -18.83 -5.14 -7.24
N GLU A 77 -18.03 -5.33 -6.19
CA GLU A 77 -18.44 -5.01 -4.82
C GLU A 77 -18.51 -3.48 -4.59
N ILE A 78 -17.58 -2.71 -5.17
CA ILE A 78 -17.64 -1.23 -5.17
C ILE A 78 -18.89 -0.73 -5.92
N ASP A 79 -19.20 -1.34 -7.06
CA ASP A 79 -20.36 -0.98 -7.88
C ASP A 79 -21.66 -1.28 -7.13
N ALA A 80 -21.74 -2.39 -6.39
CA ALA A 80 -22.87 -2.72 -5.54
C ALA A 80 -23.10 -1.68 -4.42
N VAL A 81 -22.02 -1.24 -3.73
CA VAL A 81 -22.09 -0.15 -2.74
C VAL A 81 -22.55 1.14 -3.40
N SER A 82 -22.00 1.47 -4.57
CA SER A 82 -22.27 2.70 -5.30
C SER A 82 -23.72 2.77 -5.79
N ALA A 83 -24.24 1.67 -6.33
CA ALA A 83 -25.63 1.54 -6.77
C ALA A 83 -26.59 1.75 -5.61
N HIS A 84 -26.42 1.01 -4.50
CA HIS A 84 -27.27 1.19 -3.32
C HIS A 84 -27.19 2.62 -2.76
N PHE A 85 -26.00 3.21 -2.72
CA PHE A 85 -25.83 4.58 -2.24
C PHE A 85 -26.56 5.61 -3.10
N ALA A 86 -26.43 5.52 -4.43
CA ALA A 86 -27.10 6.43 -5.36
C ALA A 86 -28.63 6.30 -5.29
N ASP A 87 -29.15 5.06 -5.19
CA ASP A 87 -30.57 4.79 -5.04
C ASP A 87 -31.13 5.37 -3.73
N ALA A 88 -30.38 5.23 -2.64
CA ALA A 88 -30.78 5.76 -1.32
C ALA A 88 -30.57 7.27 -1.17
N ASN A 89 -29.72 7.89 -2.00
CA ASN A 89 -29.34 9.30 -1.89
C ASN A 89 -29.37 9.99 -3.27
N PRO A 90 -30.56 10.27 -3.83
CA PRO A 90 -30.69 10.84 -5.17
C PRO A 90 -29.88 12.13 -5.36
N GLY A 91 -29.13 12.20 -6.46
CA GLY A 91 -28.25 13.32 -6.80
C GLY A 91 -26.86 13.27 -6.14
N TYR A 92 -26.54 12.19 -5.41
CA TYR A 92 -25.22 11.96 -4.85
C TYR A 92 -24.61 10.67 -5.39
N GLU A 93 -23.28 10.65 -5.45
CA GLU A 93 -22.51 9.53 -5.99
C GLU A 93 -21.36 9.17 -5.05
N ILE A 94 -20.92 7.92 -5.13
CA ILE A 94 -19.69 7.47 -4.49
C ILE A 94 -18.50 7.74 -5.41
N TYR A 95 -17.45 8.32 -4.86
CA TYR A 95 -16.13 8.40 -5.47
C TYR A 95 -15.13 7.57 -4.68
N VAL A 96 -14.53 6.59 -5.33
CA VAL A 96 -13.43 5.81 -4.76
C VAL A 96 -12.12 6.34 -5.32
N HIS A 97 -11.24 6.82 -4.44
CA HIS A 97 -9.88 7.15 -4.83
C HIS A 97 -9.05 5.86 -4.85
N ALA A 98 -9.15 5.10 -5.94
CA ALA A 98 -8.52 3.79 -6.11
C ALA A 98 -6.98 3.83 -6.24
N THR A 99 -6.33 4.97 -5.97
CA THR A 99 -4.88 5.10 -6.17
C THR A 99 -4.12 4.36 -5.08
N VAL A 100 -3.78 3.10 -5.37
CA VAL A 100 -2.82 2.31 -4.60
C VAL A 100 -1.50 3.05 -4.59
N ARG A 101 -1.02 3.46 -3.41
CA ARG A 101 0.32 4.05 -3.29
C ARG A 101 1.34 2.92 -3.28
N SER A 102 2.02 2.72 -4.40
CA SER A 102 3.00 1.65 -4.55
C SER A 102 4.14 1.71 -3.55
N LEU A 103 4.72 0.55 -3.28
CA LEU A 103 5.94 0.41 -2.51
C LEU A 103 7.07 1.27 -3.09
N ASP A 104 7.23 1.25 -4.42
CA ASP A 104 8.22 2.03 -5.17
C ASP A 104 8.09 3.53 -4.91
N THR A 105 6.86 4.05 -4.96
CA THR A 105 6.59 5.47 -4.65
C THR A 105 6.90 5.78 -3.19
N GLN A 106 6.60 4.87 -2.27
CA GLN A 106 6.92 5.05 -0.86
C GLN A 106 8.43 5.06 -0.60
N ILE A 107 9.19 4.18 -1.25
CA ILE A 107 10.66 4.13 -1.17
C ILE A 107 11.26 5.44 -1.71
N LYS A 108 10.82 5.89 -2.88
CA LYS A 108 11.26 7.18 -3.46
C LYS A 108 11.01 8.34 -2.49
N ARG A 109 9.81 8.45 -1.93
CA ARG A 109 9.47 9.49 -0.94
C ARG A 109 10.28 9.35 0.36
N TRP A 110 10.48 8.13 0.82
CA TRP A 110 11.28 7.84 2.01
C TRP A 110 12.72 8.30 1.84
N ASN A 111 13.33 8.03 0.69
CA ASN A 111 14.70 8.43 0.38
C ASN A 111 14.85 9.95 0.22
N ALA A 112 13.81 10.66 -0.22
CA ALA A 112 13.84 12.10 -0.46
C ALA A 112 13.36 12.98 0.73
N ASN A 113 12.75 12.41 1.78
CA ASN A 113 12.11 13.20 2.85
C ASN A 113 13.11 13.72 3.90
N ASP A 114 13.09 15.02 4.21
CA ASP A 114 14.03 15.65 5.15
C ASP A 114 13.82 15.23 6.61
N SER A 115 12.58 15.06 7.05
CA SER A 115 12.28 14.62 8.42
C SER A 115 12.76 13.19 8.66
N VAL A 116 12.66 12.34 7.64
CA VAL A 116 13.23 10.99 7.64
C VAL A 116 14.76 11.08 7.70
N GLY A 117 15.38 11.95 6.91
CA GLY A 117 16.84 12.16 6.93
C GLY A 117 17.36 12.61 8.29
N THR A 118 16.66 13.54 8.94
CA THR A 118 17.02 14.03 10.28
C THR A 118 16.94 12.92 11.33
N ALA A 119 15.83 12.18 11.38
CA ALA A 119 15.66 11.07 12.30
C ALA A 119 16.61 9.90 12.01
N ALA A 120 16.93 9.67 10.73
CA ALA A 120 17.89 8.66 10.28
C ALA A 120 19.32 8.99 10.74
N ALA A 121 19.74 10.25 10.62
CA ALA A 121 21.05 10.70 11.06
C ALA A 121 21.22 10.58 12.59
N GLU A 122 20.18 10.95 13.36
CA GLU A 122 20.17 10.76 14.82
C GLU A 122 20.33 9.28 15.19
N LEU A 123 19.55 8.40 14.56
CA LEU A 123 19.60 6.97 14.84
C LEU A 123 20.94 6.35 14.42
N LEU A 124 21.51 6.78 13.30
CA LEU A 124 22.80 6.29 12.81
C LEU A 124 23.93 6.70 13.74
N ALA A 125 24.00 7.97 14.15
CA ALA A 125 25.01 8.45 15.08
C ALA A 125 24.94 7.69 16.43
N ALA A 126 23.73 7.44 16.93
CA ALA A 126 23.56 6.66 18.16
C ALA A 126 23.87 5.16 17.98
N PHE A 127 23.72 4.62 16.77
CA PHE A 127 24.14 3.26 16.45
C PHE A 127 25.66 3.16 16.41
N GLU A 128 26.33 4.11 15.76
CA GLU A 128 27.80 4.20 15.67
C GLU A 128 28.42 4.38 17.07
N ASP A 129 27.87 5.25 17.91
CA ASP A 129 28.32 5.41 19.31
C ASP A 129 28.18 4.11 20.12
N ARG A 130 27.13 3.33 19.88
CA ARG A 130 26.83 2.12 20.68
C ARG A 130 27.54 0.87 20.18
N PHE A 131 27.67 0.72 18.86
CA PHE A 131 28.09 -0.52 18.21
C PHE A 131 29.27 -0.34 17.25
N GLY A 132 29.73 0.89 17.04
CA GLY A 132 30.98 1.15 16.32
C GLY A 132 32.16 0.57 17.10
N SER A 133 33.03 -0.14 16.40
CA SER A 133 34.31 -0.61 16.94
C SER A 133 35.41 0.38 16.58
N GLU A 134 36.31 0.71 17.50
CA GLU A 134 37.51 1.53 17.20
C GLU A 134 38.39 0.90 16.10
N ASP A 135 38.38 -0.44 15.99
CA ASP A 135 39.23 -1.21 15.05
C ASP A 135 38.52 -1.67 13.76
N GLY A 136 37.32 -1.14 13.49
CA GLY A 136 36.58 -1.43 12.25
C GLY A 136 36.31 -2.92 11.98
N GLN A 137 36.02 -3.73 13.02
CA GLN A 137 35.60 -5.13 12.89
C GLN A 137 34.08 -5.30 13.07
N PRO A 138 33.31 -5.20 11.98
CA PRO A 138 31.88 -5.49 11.83
C PRO A 138 31.25 -6.74 12.49
N GLY A 139 32.05 -7.70 12.95
CA GLY A 139 31.62 -9.10 13.12
C GLY A 139 30.99 -9.48 14.46
N ALA A 140 30.99 -8.59 15.46
CA ALA A 140 30.65 -8.96 16.85
C ALA A 140 29.27 -8.46 17.33
N ILE A 141 28.50 -7.76 16.50
CA ILE A 141 27.20 -7.24 16.92
C ILE A 141 26.20 -8.41 17.00
N ASP A 142 25.81 -8.78 18.21
CA ASP A 142 24.73 -9.74 18.45
C ASP A 142 23.40 -9.20 17.85
N PRO A 143 22.78 -9.92 16.89
CA PRO A 143 21.50 -9.52 16.32
C PRO A 143 20.40 -9.34 17.38
N ALA A 144 20.38 -10.14 18.44
CA ALA A 144 19.37 -10.02 19.49
C ALA A 144 19.53 -8.73 20.31
N ALA A 145 20.78 -8.37 20.64
CA ALA A 145 21.12 -7.10 21.26
C ALA A 145 20.74 -5.90 20.37
N LEU A 146 21.07 -5.95 19.08
CA LEU A 146 20.73 -4.88 18.12
C LEU A 146 19.21 -4.73 17.97
N LYS A 147 18.48 -5.84 17.83
CA LYS A 147 17.01 -5.84 17.77
C LYS A 147 16.40 -5.19 19.02
N THR A 148 16.89 -5.54 20.20
CA THR A 148 16.43 -4.99 21.48
C THR A 148 16.71 -3.49 21.57
N TRP A 149 17.90 -3.05 21.16
CA TRP A 149 18.26 -1.64 21.15
C TRP A 149 17.39 -0.85 20.17
N LEU A 150 17.24 -1.30 18.92
CA LEU A 150 16.43 -0.63 17.90
C LEU A 150 14.99 -0.41 18.34
N THR A 151 14.38 -1.43 18.94
CA THR A 151 12.97 -1.34 19.39
C THR A 151 12.80 -0.34 20.54
N ARG A 152 13.78 -0.22 21.43
CA ARG A 152 13.75 0.67 22.61
C ARG A 152 14.23 2.09 22.33
N PHE A 153 15.03 2.30 21.29
CA PHE A 153 15.55 3.63 20.94
C PHE A 153 14.42 4.64 20.72
N LYS A 154 14.53 5.79 21.39
CA LYS A 154 13.57 6.89 21.32
C LYS A 154 14.17 8.02 20.50
N LEU A 155 13.58 8.26 19.33
CA LEU A 155 13.93 9.42 18.51
C LEU A 155 13.48 10.70 19.22
N SER A 156 14.32 11.73 19.16
CA SER A 156 14.00 13.08 19.62
C SER A 156 12.79 13.66 18.88
N ARG A 157 12.66 13.35 17.58
CA ARG A 157 11.53 13.73 16.73
C ARG A 157 11.08 12.55 15.86
N ARG A 158 9.77 12.35 15.77
CA ARG A 158 9.20 11.33 14.87
C ARG A 158 9.25 11.84 13.42
N PRO A 159 9.67 11.00 12.45
CA PRO A 159 9.53 11.35 11.04
C PRO A 159 8.04 11.51 10.70
N ASN A 160 7.73 12.42 9.78
CA ASN A 160 6.36 12.70 9.34
C ASN A 160 5.84 11.72 8.27
N LEU A 161 6.62 10.67 7.99
CA LEU A 161 6.34 9.68 6.96
C LEU A 161 6.50 8.27 7.56
N ALA A 162 5.56 7.38 7.26
CA ALA A 162 5.66 5.97 7.63
C ALA A 162 6.76 5.27 6.82
N ALA A 163 7.34 4.21 7.39
CA ALA A 163 8.30 3.38 6.65
C ALA A 163 7.61 2.75 5.41
N PRO A 164 8.34 2.58 4.29
CA PRO A 164 7.77 2.02 3.07
C PRO A 164 7.13 0.66 3.29
N GLY A 165 6.00 0.41 2.64
CA GLY A 165 5.28 -0.84 2.76
C GLY A 165 4.38 -0.93 3.99
N LEU A 166 4.23 0.12 4.81
CA LEU A 166 3.35 0.07 6.00
C LEU A 166 1.98 0.77 5.83
N THR A 167 1.61 1.15 4.59
CA THR A 167 0.30 1.75 4.28
C THR A 167 -0.73 0.69 3.90
N LEU A 168 -1.93 0.78 4.48
CA LEU A 168 -3.04 -0.14 4.22
C LEU A 168 -3.61 -0.04 2.80
N HIS A 169 -3.44 1.11 2.14
CA HIS A 169 -3.85 1.31 0.75
C HIS A 169 -2.99 0.56 -0.26
N GLY A 170 -1.90 -0.05 0.19
CA GLY A 170 -0.91 -0.65 -0.69
C GLY A 170 -1.35 -1.92 -1.40
N ARG A 171 -2.48 -2.56 -1.04
CA ARG A 171 -2.93 -3.83 -1.64
C ARG A 171 -4.38 -3.85 -2.12
N ALA A 172 -4.98 -2.68 -2.34
CA ALA A 172 -6.43 -2.56 -2.54
C ALA A 172 -7.28 -3.23 -1.42
N SER A 173 -6.68 -3.52 -0.26
CA SER A 173 -7.30 -4.12 0.92
C SER A 173 -7.95 -3.08 1.83
N ALA A 174 -7.80 -1.81 1.49
CA ALA A 174 -8.42 -0.69 2.17
C ALA A 174 -8.81 0.36 1.12
N ILE A 175 -10.07 0.77 1.17
CA ILE A 175 -10.70 1.63 0.19
C ILE A 175 -11.27 2.84 0.92
N ASP A 176 -10.94 4.04 0.43
CA ASP A 176 -11.52 5.29 0.90
C ASP A 176 -12.66 5.70 -0.03
N PHE A 177 -13.85 5.80 0.54
CA PHE A 177 -15.07 6.20 -0.15
C PHE A 177 -15.37 7.67 0.17
N GLN A 178 -15.54 8.47 -0.86
CA GLN A 178 -15.86 9.90 -0.76
C GLN A 178 -17.22 10.16 -1.38
N ILE A 179 -17.90 11.21 -0.95
CA ILE A 179 -19.22 11.57 -1.47
C ILE A 179 -19.07 12.69 -2.48
N MET A 180 -19.66 12.49 -3.66
CA MET A 180 -19.76 13.50 -4.71
C MET A 180 -21.19 13.97 -4.91
N LYS A 181 -21.30 15.22 -5.37
CA LYS A 181 -22.50 15.83 -5.92
C LYS A 181 -22.11 16.72 -7.09
N ASP A 182 -22.79 16.59 -8.23
CA ASP A 182 -22.55 17.42 -9.42
C ASP A 182 -21.06 17.47 -9.84
N GLY A 183 -20.36 16.32 -9.76
CA GLY A 183 -18.94 16.19 -10.09
C GLY A 183 -17.97 16.82 -9.08
N ARG A 184 -18.44 17.20 -7.88
CA ARG A 184 -17.59 17.77 -6.81
C ARG A 184 -17.65 16.91 -5.56
N ILE A 185 -16.50 16.70 -4.93
CA ILE A 185 -16.42 16.04 -3.62
C ILE A 185 -17.04 16.96 -2.56
N VAL A 186 -18.12 16.50 -1.95
CA VAL A 186 -18.81 17.21 -0.85
C VAL A 186 -18.36 16.68 0.52
N ALA A 187 -18.03 15.39 0.62
CA ALA A 187 -17.39 14.81 1.81
C ALA A 187 -16.16 14.00 1.39
N GLY A 188 -14.97 14.53 1.67
CA GLY A 188 -13.70 13.94 1.26
C GLY A 188 -13.01 13.15 2.37
N ALA A 189 -11.90 12.49 2.02
CA ALA A 189 -11.02 11.81 2.98
C ALA A 189 -10.16 12.82 3.77
N ASN A 190 -10.82 13.62 4.61
CA ASN A 190 -10.22 14.73 5.35
C ASN A 190 -10.72 14.74 6.80
N SER A 191 -9.80 14.49 7.74
CA SER A 191 -10.12 14.46 9.17
C SER A 191 -10.69 15.77 9.72
N LYS A 192 -10.42 16.91 9.08
CA LYS A 192 -11.00 18.21 9.47
C LYS A 192 -12.49 18.33 9.12
N GLN A 193 -13.02 17.44 8.29
CA GLN A 193 -14.41 17.43 7.85
C GLN A 193 -15.26 16.40 8.60
N ILE A 194 -14.70 15.66 9.57
CA ILE A 194 -15.43 14.58 10.27
C ILE A 194 -16.70 15.14 10.93
N ASP A 195 -16.56 16.08 11.86
CA ASP A 195 -17.73 16.57 12.59
C ASP A 195 -18.59 17.52 11.74
N THR A 196 -17.94 18.34 10.92
CA THR A 196 -18.59 19.47 10.22
C THR A 196 -19.29 19.07 8.93
N VAL A 197 -18.93 17.94 8.33
CA VAL A 197 -19.48 17.45 7.07
C VAL A 197 -19.95 16.02 7.22
N TRP A 198 -19.05 15.09 7.58
CA TRP A 198 -19.39 13.66 7.63
C TRP A 198 -20.52 13.39 8.61
N ARG A 199 -20.37 13.76 9.89
CA ARG A 199 -21.39 13.52 10.92
C ARG A 199 -22.56 14.51 10.84
N ALA A 200 -22.29 15.78 10.54
CA ALA A 200 -23.33 16.80 10.41
C ALA A 200 -24.38 16.46 9.33
N GLU A 201 -23.93 15.91 8.19
CA GLU A 201 -24.80 15.52 7.06
C GLU A 201 -25.11 14.02 7.03
N LYS A 202 -24.62 13.28 8.03
CA LYS A 202 -24.80 11.83 8.23
C LYS A 202 -24.25 10.97 7.09
N TRP A 203 -23.21 11.42 6.42
CA TRP A 203 -22.58 10.68 5.32
C TRP A 203 -21.95 9.38 5.78
N ASP A 204 -21.45 9.36 7.02
CA ASP A 204 -20.97 8.16 7.70
C ASP A 204 -22.07 7.11 7.88
N GLU A 205 -23.26 7.51 8.34
CA GLU A 205 -24.41 6.61 8.54
C GLU A 205 -24.90 6.08 7.18
N LYS A 206 -25.05 6.97 6.19
CA LYS A 206 -25.50 6.62 4.84
C LYS A 206 -24.53 5.68 4.12
N LEU A 207 -23.23 5.97 4.21
CA LEU A 207 -22.21 5.10 3.63
C LEU A 207 -22.21 3.74 4.32
N LYS A 208 -22.28 3.70 5.66
CA LYS A 208 -22.33 2.45 6.41
C LYS A 208 -23.55 1.59 6.03
N ALA A 209 -24.70 2.21 5.84
CA ALA A 209 -25.91 1.52 5.37
C ALA A 209 -25.70 0.88 3.99
N SER A 210 -25.05 1.57 3.04
CA SER A 210 -24.72 0.99 1.74
C SER A 210 -23.69 -0.12 1.80
N MET A 211 -22.72 -0.05 2.71
CA MET A 211 -21.77 -1.14 2.94
C MET A 211 -22.49 -2.39 3.46
N ASP A 212 -23.38 -2.22 4.44
CA ASP A 212 -24.15 -3.32 4.99
C ASP A 212 -25.08 -3.97 3.95
N ALA A 213 -25.63 -3.17 3.04
CA ALA A 213 -26.49 -3.66 1.96
C ALA A 213 -25.72 -4.42 0.86
N ALA A 214 -24.52 -3.95 0.50
CA ALA A 214 -23.69 -4.61 -0.53
C ALA A 214 -23.11 -5.96 -0.07
N GLY A 215 -22.91 -6.12 1.24
CA GLY A 215 -22.57 -7.39 1.87
C GLY A 215 -21.23 -7.37 2.61
N PRO A 216 -20.72 -8.55 3.02
CA PRO A 216 -19.70 -8.68 4.06
C PRO A 216 -18.28 -8.32 3.59
N SER A 217 -18.08 -8.00 2.32
CA SER A 217 -16.75 -7.81 1.73
C SER A 217 -16.04 -6.57 2.28
N PHE A 218 -16.79 -5.56 2.72
CA PHE A 218 -16.24 -4.36 3.34
C PHE A 218 -16.46 -4.36 4.85
N THR A 219 -15.39 -4.13 5.62
CA THR A 219 -15.44 -4.02 7.08
C THR A 219 -14.92 -2.65 7.52
N GLY A 220 -15.76 -1.89 8.20
CA GLY A 220 -15.46 -0.55 8.68
C GLY A 220 -16.69 0.16 9.24
N PRO A 221 -16.65 1.49 9.39
CA PRO A 221 -15.50 2.35 9.09
C PRO A 221 -14.31 2.13 10.06
N LEU A 222 -13.14 2.68 9.73
CA LEU A 222 -12.00 2.69 10.64
C LEU A 222 -12.25 3.65 11.82
N THR A 223 -12.05 3.16 13.05
CA THR A 223 -12.36 3.91 14.27
C THR A 223 -11.13 4.47 14.98
N SER A 224 -9.92 4.06 14.59
CA SER A 224 -8.67 4.55 15.17
C SER A 224 -7.51 4.48 14.16
N PRO A 225 -7.14 5.60 13.51
CA PRO A 225 -7.80 6.92 13.59
C PRO A 225 -9.26 6.89 13.11
N ASP A 226 -10.10 7.81 13.60
CA ASP A 226 -11.49 7.94 13.13
C ASP A 226 -11.50 8.42 11.68
N GLU A 227 -11.88 7.52 10.78
CA GLU A 227 -11.90 7.74 9.33
C GLU A 227 -13.20 7.12 8.78
N PRO A 228 -14.32 7.86 8.81
CA PRO A 228 -15.64 7.37 8.40
C PRO A 228 -15.74 6.92 6.93
N TRP A 229 -14.78 7.34 6.10
CA TRP A 229 -14.64 6.94 4.69
C TRP A 229 -13.88 5.63 4.48
N HIS A 230 -13.15 5.13 5.49
CA HIS A 230 -12.15 4.07 5.31
C HIS A 230 -12.72 2.69 5.65
N TYR A 231 -12.71 1.79 4.66
CA TYR A 231 -13.18 0.41 4.83
C TYR A 231 -12.12 -0.59 4.38
N ASN A 232 -11.95 -1.67 5.15
CA ASN A 232 -11.11 -2.78 4.75
C ASN A 232 -11.89 -3.68 3.79
N TYR A 233 -11.25 -4.09 2.70
CA TYR A 233 -11.80 -5.06 1.75
C TYR A 233 -11.27 -6.46 2.06
N LYS A 234 -12.18 -7.43 2.13
CA LYS A 234 -11.91 -8.86 2.16
C LYS A 234 -12.78 -9.51 1.10
N PRO A 235 -12.18 -10.10 0.04
CA PRO A 235 -12.97 -10.77 -0.99
C PRO A 235 -13.81 -11.90 -0.36
N LYS A 236 -15.03 -12.08 -0.85
CA LYS A 236 -15.84 -13.26 -0.52
C LYS A 236 -15.03 -14.51 -0.86
N PRO A 237 -15.04 -15.55 -0.02
CA PRO A 237 -14.48 -16.83 -0.42
C PRO A 237 -15.19 -17.28 -1.69
N VAL A 238 -14.45 -17.43 -2.79
CA VAL A 238 -15.01 -18.03 -4.01
C VAL A 238 -15.41 -19.44 -3.61
N ALA A 239 -16.71 -19.76 -3.65
CA ALA A 239 -17.15 -21.14 -3.54
C ALA A 239 -16.40 -21.89 -4.65
N LYS A 240 -15.66 -22.95 -4.30
CA LYS A 240 -15.03 -23.81 -5.30
C LYS A 240 -16.15 -24.37 -6.18
N GLU A 241 -16.40 -23.74 -7.32
CA GLU A 241 -17.29 -24.31 -8.32
C GLU A 241 -16.68 -25.62 -8.80
N ASP A 242 -17.55 -26.62 -8.78
CA ASP A 242 -17.26 -28.02 -8.97
C ASP A 242 -16.44 -28.26 -10.23
N ALA A 243 -15.31 -28.93 -10.05
CA ALA A 243 -14.66 -29.66 -11.12
C ALA A 243 -15.63 -30.75 -11.59
N VAL A 244 -16.54 -30.40 -12.50
CA VAL A 244 -17.35 -31.37 -13.21
C VAL A 244 -16.40 -32.11 -14.14
N ALA A 245 -16.04 -33.31 -13.68
CA ALA A 245 -15.39 -34.34 -14.45
C ALA A 245 -16.10 -34.52 -15.79
N SER A 246 -15.40 -34.19 -16.88
CA SER A 246 -15.81 -34.60 -18.22
C SER A 246 -15.15 -35.94 -18.53
N THR A 247 -15.74 -37.01 -18.02
CA THR A 247 -15.56 -38.37 -18.56
C THR A 247 -16.33 -38.47 -19.89
N LEU A 248 -15.63 -38.79 -20.99
CA LEU A 248 -16.03 -39.68 -22.12
C LEU A 248 -15.02 -39.56 -23.29
N PRO A 249 -14.94 -40.55 -24.22
CA PRO A 249 -13.79 -41.45 -24.31
C PRO A 249 -12.87 -41.22 -25.52
N GLU A 250 -11.72 -41.87 -25.42
CA GLU A 250 -10.65 -42.03 -26.41
C GLU A 250 -11.16 -42.69 -27.72
N ALA A 251 -11.23 -41.91 -28.80
CA ALA A 251 -11.37 -42.45 -30.17
C ALA A 251 -10.71 -41.50 -31.21
N VAL A 252 -9.56 -41.96 -31.71
CA VAL A 252 -8.99 -41.75 -33.06
C VAL A 252 -9.00 -40.31 -33.61
N ARG A 253 -7.84 -39.64 -33.53
CA ARG A 253 -7.43 -38.63 -34.54
C ARG A 253 -5.92 -38.68 -34.81
N THR A 254 -5.60 -39.08 -36.03
CA THR A 254 -4.33 -38.85 -36.76
C THR A 254 -3.95 -37.36 -36.77
N PRO A 255 -2.66 -37.00 -36.91
CA PRO A 255 -2.22 -35.62 -36.92
C PRO A 255 -2.53 -34.99 -38.28
N ALA A 256 -3.46 -34.02 -38.30
CA ALA A 256 -3.61 -33.09 -39.39
C ALA A 256 -2.94 -31.76 -39.00
N ASP A 257 -2.25 -31.14 -39.96
CA ASP A 257 -1.51 -29.88 -39.82
C ASP A 257 -2.32 -28.77 -39.12
N PRO A 258 -1.66 -27.90 -38.33
CA PRO A 258 -2.32 -26.77 -37.71
C PRO A 258 -2.75 -25.74 -38.78
N PRO A 259 -3.98 -25.19 -38.70
CA PRO A 259 -4.39 -24.07 -39.54
C PRO A 259 -3.59 -22.80 -39.16
N PRO A 260 -3.46 -21.84 -40.08
CA PRO A 260 -2.71 -20.60 -39.85
C PRO A 260 -3.33 -19.78 -38.71
N VAL A 261 -2.45 -19.27 -37.84
CA VAL A 261 -2.77 -18.40 -36.72
C VAL A 261 -3.45 -17.13 -37.23
N ALA A 262 -4.72 -16.93 -36.85
CA ALA A 262 -5.39 -15.65 -37.04
C ALA A 262 -4.67 -14.58 -36.22
N SER A 263 -4.36 -13.44 -36.85
CA SER A 263 -3.75 -12.29 -36.19
C SER A 263 -4.63 -11.79 -35.04
N PRO A 264 -4.04 -11.35 -33.91
CA PRO A 264 -4.82 -10.79 -32.81
C PRO A 264 -5.51 -9.49 -33.26
N PRO A 265 -6.71 -9.18 -32.72
CA PRO A 265 -7.39 -7.93 -33.03
C PRO A 265 -6.56 -6.73 -32.56
N VAL A 266 -6.54 -5.71 -33.41
CA VAL A 266 -5.94 -4.40 -33.13
C VAL A 266 -6.64 -3.78 -31.91
N PRO A 267 -5.92 -3.30 -30.88
CA PRO A 267 -6.52 -2.60 -29.76
C PRO A 267 -7.24 -1.33 -30.23
N LEU A 268 -8.48 -1.13 -29.75
CA LEU A 268 -9.18 0.13 -29.95
C LEU A 268 -8.40 1.29 -29.28
N PRO A 269 -8.36 2.48 -29.90
CA PRO A 269 -7.67 3.63 -29.33
C PRO A 269 -8.34 4.07 -28.02
N ILE A 270 -7.52 4.21 -26.98
CA ILE A 270 -7.89 4.81 -25.70
C ILE A 270 -8.32 6.26 -25.96
N PRO A 271 -9.49 6.72 -25.48
CA PRO A 271 -9.86 8.13 -25.58
C PRO A 271 -8.84 8.98 -24.82
N ALA A 272 -8.29 9.98 -25.51
CA ALA A 272 -7.34 10.93 -24.95
C ALA A 272 -7.90 11.57 -23.67
N GLN A 273 -7.11 11.53 -22.60
CA GLN A 273 -7.41 12.29 -21.39
C GLN A 273 -7.51 13.77 -21.76
N VAL A 274 -8.68 14.37 -21.52
CA VAL A 274 -8.87 15.81 -21.64
C VAL A 274 -7.92 16.49 -20.63
N PRO A 275 -7.01 17.37 -21.07
CA PRO A 275 -6.11 18.07 -20.15
C PRO A 275 -6.92 18.92 -19.17
N LEU A 276 -6.63 18.76 -17.88
CA LEU A 276 -7.15 19.67 -16.85
C LEU A 276 -6.67 21.11 -17.16
N PRO A 277 -7.56 22.11 -17.04
CA PRO A 277 -7.18 23.50 -17.28
C PRO A 277 -6.12 23.94 -16.27
N LEU A 278 -5.08 24.60 -16.78
CA LEU A 278 -3.99 25.15 -15.99
C LEU A 278 -4.53 26.13 -14.93
N PRO A 279 -4.00 26.10 -13.69
CA PRO A 279 -4.37 27.07 -12.67
C PRO A 279 -3.97 28.48 -13.14
N ARG A 280 -4.92 29.42 -13.07
CA ARG A 280 -4.67 30.82 -13.40
C ARG A 280 -3.63 31.41 -12.44
N PRO A 281 -2.73 32.29 -12.92
CA PRO A 281 -1.77 32.97 -12.06
C PRO A 281 -2.50 33.83 -11.03
N ARG A 282 -2.15 33.65 -9.76
CA ARG A 282 -2.48 34.62 -8.71
C ARG A 282 -1.60 35.84 -8.95
N TYR A 283 -2.20 36.94 -9.37
CA TYR A 283 -1.56 38.25 -9.32
C TYR A 283 -1.54 38.74 -7.85
N PRO A 284 -0.53 39.58 -7.49
CA PRO A 284 -0.15 39.90 -6.11
C PRO A 284 -1.23 40.69 -5.33
#